data_AF-A0A9P9E1F4-F1
#
_entry.id   AF-A0A9P9E1F4-F1
#
_cell.length_a   1.000
_cell.length_b   1.000
_cell.length_c   1.000
_cell.angle_alpha   90.00
_cell.angle_beta   90.00
_cell.angle_gamma   90.00
#
_symmetry.space_group_name_H-M   'P 1'
#
loop_
_entity.id
_entity.type
_entity.pdbx_description
1 polymer ?
#
loop_
_entity_poly.entity_id
_entity_poly.type
_entity_poly.pdbx_seq_one_letter_code
_entity_poly.pdbx_strand_id
1 'polypeptide(L)'
;MADGLSIAPSVVALVAFAFESSTVLYTTVRDFQSQDKNARALKYELADLRGVLQSLAETVDNNYDINFDALKLVLLRCGKNCEEYGDLVARCTKHSSPSRPSSRDWISQQYLKGDISDFREMLAGYKSTINVVLANANMRAMTSITPDALEEYKDLIRDTTNDLQEHMKRLEERVQDLTASGAERSVGEDPAWLAMLEEKQSTQEGLKICLQLSAQTEKLESISRENPQVLQ
;
A
#
# COMPACT_ATOMS: atom_id res chain seq x y z
N MET A 1 -1.79 35.26 -16.02
CA MET A 1 -2.81 34.29 -16.48
C MET A 1 -2.73 33.11 -15.51
N ALA A 2 -3.89 32.65 -15.04
CA ALA A 2 -4.10 31.95 -13.78
C ALA A 2 -3.05 30.88 -13.41
N ASP A 3 -2.50 31.02 -12.21
CA ASP A 3 -1.95 29.90 -11.45
C ASP A 3 -3.08 28.86 -11.31
N GLY A 4 -2.96 27.76 -12.03
CA GLY A 4 -3.80 26.59 -11.80
C GLY A 4 -3.51 26.10 -10.40
N LEU A 5 -4.43 26.34 -9.47
CA LEU A 5 -4.45 25.72 -8.15
C LEU A 5 -4.32 24.21 -8.36
N SER A 6 -3.12 23.67 -8.17
CA SER A 6 -2.90 22.24 -8.05
C SER A 6 -3.59 21.81 -6.76
N ILE A 7 -4.87 21.47 -6.87
CA ILE A 7 -5.65 20.95 -5.74
C ILE A 7 -5.06 19.56 -5.49
N ALA A 8 -4.26 19.44 -4.44
CA ALA A 8 -3.80 18.14 -3.97
C ALA A 8 -5.03 17.23 -3.77
N PRO A 9 -5.02 15.99 -4.29
CA PRO A 9 -6.15 15.09 -4.17
C PRO A 9 -6.57 14.90 -2.71
N SER A 10 -7.88 14.89 -2.44
CA SER A 10 -8.41 14.59 -1.11
C SER A 10 -8.17 13.12 -0.76
N VAL A 11 -8.16 12.77 0.54
CA VAL A 11 -8.03 11.37 0.96
C VAL A 11 -9.15 10.52 0.35
N VAL A 12 -10.40 11.00 0.38
CA VAL A 12 -11.56 10.32 -0.22
C VAL A 12 -11.30 9.99 -1.69
N ALA A 13 -10.81 10.95 -2.48
CA ALA A 13 -10.50 10.74 -3.89
C ALA A 13 -9.37 9.71 -4.07
N LEU A 14 -8.37 9.70 -3.20
CA LEU A 14 -7.26 8.75 -3.25
C LEU A 14 -7.65 7.34 -2.83
N VAL A 15 -8.55 7.19 -1.85
CA VAL A 15 -9.13 5.89 -1.48
C VAL A 15 -9.93 5.33 -2.65
N ALA A 16 -10.80 6.15 -3.26
CA ALA A 16 -11.57 5.74 -4.44
C ALA A 16 -10.67 5.34 -5.60
N PHE A 17 -9.64 6.14 -5.90
CA PHE A 17 -8.63 5.83 -6.92
C PHE A 17 -7.93 4.49 -6.66
N ALA A 18 -7.35 4.30 -5.46
CA ALA A 18 -6.67 3.05 -5.13
C ALA A 18 -7.61 1.83 -5.18
N PHE A 19 -8.86 1.99 -4.75
CA PHE A 19 -9.86 0.93 -4.80
C PHE A 19 -10.25 0.55 -6.24
N GLU A 20 -10.44 1.54 -7.12
CA GLU A 20 -10.75 1.31 -8.52
C GLU A 20 -9.58 0.64 -9.25
N SER A 21 -8.38 1.19 -9.14
CA SER A 21 -7.17 0.64 -9.79
C SER A 21 -6.87 -0.79 -9.32
N SER A 22 -7.00 -1.07 -8.02
CA SER A 22 -6.82 -2.44 -7.50
C SER A 22 -7.94 -3.39 -7.95
N THR A 23 -9.17 -2.90 -8.16
CA THR A 23 -10.28 -3.69 -8.71
C THR A 23 -10.07 -4.04 -10.17
N VAL A 24 -9.57 -3.11 -10.98
CA VAL A 24 -9.20 -3.37 -12.39
C VAL A 24 -8.10 -4.42 -12.46
N LEU A 25 -7.05 -4.27 -11.65
CA LEU A 25 -5.94 -5.23 -11.63
C LEU A 25 -6.39 -6.61 -11.12
N TYR A 26 -7.18 -6.67 -10.04
CA TYR A 26 -7.77 -7.93 -9.55
C TYR A 26 -8.55 -8.66 -10.63
N THR A 27 -9.41 -7.94 -11.36
CA THR A 27 -10.23 -8.50 -12.42
C THR A 27 -9.36 -9.03 -13.55
N THR A 28 -8.37 -8.25 -13.97
CA THR A 28 -7.39 -8.64 -15.00
C THR A 28 -6.65 -9.93 -14.61
N VAL A 29 -6.11 -10.00 -13.39
CA VAL A 29 -5.41 -11.20 -12.90
C VAL A 29 -6.34 -12.40 -12.78
N ARG A 30 -7.57 -12.20 -12.30
CA ARG A 30 -8.60 -13.25 -12.15
C ARG A 30 -8.98 -13.86 -13.49
N ASP A 31 -9.16 -13.04 -14.52
CA ASP A 31 -9.68 -13.48 -15.82
C ASP A 31 -8.68 -14.37 -16.59
N PHE A 32 -7.39 -14.33 -16.26
CA PHE A 32 -6.42 -15.31 -16.78
C PHE A 32 -6.62 -16.73 -16.27
N GLN A 33 -7.35 -16.92 -15.17
CA GLN A 33 -7.59 -18.24 -14.54
C GLN A 33 -6.30 -19.07 -14.34
N SER A 34 -5.20 -18.38 -14.03
CA SER A 34 -3.87 -18.99 -13.96
C SER A 34 -3.77 -20.06 -12.87
N GLN A 35 -3.13 -21.18 -13.21
CA GLN A 35 -2.77 -22.25 -12.27
C GLN A 35 -1.38 -22.04 -11.66
N ASP A 36 -0.72 -20.92 -11.94
CA ASP A 36 0.53 -20.55 -11.29
C ASP A 36 0.31 -20.12 -9.83
N LYS A 37 1.22 -20.53 -8.95
CA LYS A 37 1.10 -20.27 -7.51
C LYS A 37 1.23 -18.78 -7.18
N ASN A 38 2.10 -18.05 -7.88
CA ASN A 38 2.37 -16.64 -7.60
C ASN A 38 1.23 -15.79 -8.16
N ALA A 39 0.71 -16.13 -9.34
CA ALA A 39 -0.48 -15.47 -9.90
C ALA A 39 -1.71 -15.63 -8.97
N ARG A 40 -1.93 -16.84 -8.41
CA ARG A 40 -2.99 -17.03 -7.41
C ARG A 40 -2.74 -16.23 -6.13
N ALA A 41 -1.52 -16.20 -5.63
CA ALA A 41 -1.18 -15.44 -4.43
C ALA A 41 -1.37 -13.93 -4.63
N LEU A 42 -0.96 -13.37 -5.76
CA LEU A 42 -1.22 -11.97 -6.12
C LEU A 42 -2.72 -11.67 -6.17
N LYS A 43 -3.52 -12.57 -6.77
CA LYS A 43 -4.98 -12.42 -6.80
C LYS A 43 -5.60 -12.36 -5.41
N TYR A 44 -5.13 -13.18 -4.46
CA TYR A 44 -5.62 -13.16 -3.08
C TYR A 44 -5.21 -11.86 -2.37
N GLU A 45 -3.95 -11.45 -2.52
CA GLU A 45 -3.47 -10.19 -1.95
C GLU A 45 -4.26 -8.98 -2.47
N LEU A 46 -4.58 -8.95 -3.77
CA LEU A 46 -5.45 -7.92 -4.36
C LEU A 46 -6.88 -7.96 -3.83
N ALA A 47 -7.42 -9.14 -3.51
CA ALA A 47 -8.74 -9.24 -2.89
C ALA A 47 -8.74 -8.67 -1.48
N ASP A 48 -7.71 -9.01 -0.68
CA ASP A 48 -7.54 -8.49 0.67
C ASP A 48 -7.31 -6.97 0.67
N LEU A 49 -6.47 -6.48 -0.23
CA LEU A 49 -6.21 -5.04 -0.40
C LEU A 49 -7.50 -4.28 -0.74
N ARG A 50 -8.33 -4.81 -1.65
CA ARG A 50 -9.64 -4.21 -1.96
C ARG A 50 -10.56 -4.20 -0.75
N GLY A 51 -10.54 -5.26 0.06
CA GLY A 51 -11.29 -5.33 1.31
C GLY A 51 -10.90 -4.21 2.28
N VAL A 52 -9.61 -4.01 2.53
CA VAL A 52 -9.16 -2.94 3.45
C VAL A 52 -9.40 -1.54 2.89
N LEU A 53 -9.29 -1.35 1.57
CA LEU A 53 -9.60 -0.08 0.91
C LEU A 53 -11.09 0.25 1.01
N GLN A 54 -11.97 -0.74 0.88
CA GLN A 54 -13.40 -0.57 1.11
C GLN A 54 -13.69 -0.17 2.57
N SER A 55 -13.12 -0.89 3.55
CA SER A 55 -13.25 -0.54 4.97
C SER A 55 -12.74 0.88 5.27
N LEU A 56 -11.65 1.30 4.62
CA LEU A 56 -11.12 2.65 4.73
C LEU A 56 -12.08 3.69 4.14
N ALA A 57 -12.70 3.42 2.99
CA ALA A 57 -13.71 4.32 2.41
C ALA A 57 -14.87 4.53 3.38
N GLU A 58 -15.40 3.45 3.94
CA GLU A 58 -16.49 3.50 4.93
C GLU A 58 -16.05 4.25 6.20
N THR A 59 -14.82 4.06 6.67
CA THR A 59 -14.31 4.71 7.87
C THR A 59 -14.12 6.22 7.66
N VAL A 60 -13.56 6.63 6.52
CA VAL A 60 -13.37 8.05 6.16
C VAL A 60 -14.72 8.76 6.04
N ASP A 61 -15.72 8.10 5.47
CA ASP A 61 -17.07 8.69 5.31
C ASP A 61 -17.81 8.84 6.64
N ASN A 62 -17.52 8.00 7.63
CA ASN A 62 -18.23 7.97 8.92
C ASN A 62 -17.49 8.70 10.07
N ASN A 63 -16.20 9.01 9.95
CA ASN A 63 -15.38 9.58 11.03
C ASN A 63 -14.70 10.89 10.61
N TYR A 64 -15.48 11.98 10.54
CA TYR A 64 -15.01 13.29 10.09
C TYR A 64 -13.98 13.97 11.02
N ASP A 65 -13.88 13.52 12.27
CA ASP A 65 -12.95 14.03 13.28
C ASP A 65 -11.55 13.39 13.19
N ILE A 66 -11.42 12.27 12.47
CA ILE A 66 -10.15 11.58 12.29
C ILE A 66 -9.48 12.08 11.01
N ASN A 67 -8.24 12.56 11.15
CA ASN A 67 -7.44 12.97 10.01
C ASN A 67 -6.69 11.77 9.40
N PHE A 68 -6.97 11.49 8.13
CA PHE A 68 -6.33 10.44 7.33
C PHE A 68 -5.26 10.97 6.35
N ASP A 69 -4.87 12.25 6.44
CA ASP A 69 -3.94 12.89 5.51
C ASP A 69 -2.59 12.19 5.40
N ALA A 70 -2.13 11.53 6.47
CA ALA A 70 -0.89 10.76 6.45
C ALA A 70 -0.92 9.63 5.40
N LEU A 71 -2.10 9.08 5.08
CA LEU A 71 -2.26 8.03 4.06
C LEU A 71 -2.23 8.56 2.62
N LYS A 72 -2.23 9.88 2.37
CA LYS A 72 -2.33 10.42 1.00
C LYS A 72 -1.28 9.84 0.06
N LEU A 73 -0.01 9.85 0.47
CA LEU A 73 1.07 9.35 -0.38
C LEU A 73 0.99 7.83 -0.58
N VAL A 74 0.66 7.12 0.49
CA VAL A 74 0.47 5.66 0.51
C VAL A 74 -0.63 5.23 -0.47
N LEU A 75 -1.80 5.88 -0.40
CA LEU A 75 -2.94 5.59 -1.27
C LEU A 75 -2.67 5.97 -2.73
N LEU A 76 -2.07 7.14 -2.96
CA LEU A 76 -1.71 7.57 -4.30
C LEU A 76 -0.77 6.56 -4.97
N ARG A 77 0.28 6.14 -4.26
CA ARG A 77 1.25 5.20 -4.82
C ARG A 77 0.66 3.79 -4.96
N CYS A 78 -0.17 3.35 -4.01
CA CYS A 78 -0.93 2.09 -4.12
C CYS A 78 -1.76 2.03 -5.41
N GLY A 79 -2.55 3.07 -5.70
CA GLY A 79 -3.35 3.16 -6.92
C GLY A 79 -2.49 3.17 -8.19
N LYS A 80 -1.46 4.04 -8.24
CA LYS A 80 -0.51 4.10 -9.35
C LYS A 80 0.17 2.76 -9.62
N ASN A 81 0.65 2.07 -8.58
CA ASN A 81 1.26 0.74 -8.71
C ASN A 81 0.28 -0.28 -9.30
N CYS A 82 -0.99 -0.23 -8.90
CA CYS A 82 -2.02 -1.10 -9.47
C CYS A 82 -2.25 -0.81 -10.95
N GLU A 83 -2.29 0.46 -11.37
CA GLU A 83 -2.43 0.85 -12.78
C GLU A 83 -1.20 0.47 -13.60
N GLU A 84 -0.01 0.86 -13.15
CA GLU A 84 1.26 0.62 -13.84
C GLU A 84 1.50 -0.89 -14.05
N TYR A 85 1.20 -1.71 -13.04
CA TYR A 85 1.28 -3.16 -13.13
C TYR A 85 0.15 -3.74 -14.00
N GLY A 86 -1.07 -3.22 -13.92
CA GLY A 86 -2.18 -3.59 -14.80
C GLY A 86 -1.84 -3.36 -16.27
N ASP A 87 -1.25 -2.21 -16.59
CA ASP A 87 -0.77 -1.88 -17.93
C ASP A 87 0.34 -2.81 -18.40
N LEU A 88 1.26 -3.18 -17.50
CA LEU A 88 2.30 -4.18 -17.79
C LEU A 88 1.68 -5.52 -18.19
N VAL A 89 0.71 -6.00 -17.41
CA VAL A 89 0.00 -7.26 -17.68
C VAL A 89 -0.82 -7.18 -18.98
N ALA A 90 -1.49 -6.05 -19.23
CA ALA A 90 -2.24 -5.81 -20.47
C ALA A 90 -1.34 -5.80 -21.72
N ARG A 91 -0.13 -5.22 -21.63
CA ARG A 91 0.85 -5.23 -22.74
C ARG A 91 1.30 -6.64 -23.11
N CYS A 92 1.52 -7.51 -22.12
CA CYS A 92 1.88 -8.91 -22.34
C CYS A 92 0.78 -9.74 -23.01
N THR A 93 -0.45 -9.21 -23.06
CA THR A 93 -1.64 -9.95 -23.48
C THR A 93 -2.33 -9.34 -24.69
N LYS A 94 -1.72 -8.35 -25.35
CA LYS A 94 -2.22 -7.69 -26.58
C LYS A 94 -2.54 -8.63 -27.74
N HIS A 95 -1.93 -9.81 -27.79
CA HIS A 95 -2.18 -10.82 -28.82
C HIS A 95 -3.00 -12.02 -28.34
N SER A 96 -3.54 -11.97 -27.11
CA SER A 96 -4.37 -13.06 -26.56
C SER A 96 -5.80 -12.95 -27.06
N SER A 97 -6.37 -14.08 -27.49
CA SER A 97 -7.81 -14.21 -27.68
C SER A 97 -8.48 -14.54 -26.33
N PRO A 98 -9.74 -14.14 -26.10
CA PRO A 98 -10.54 -14.61 -24.96
C PRO A 98 -10.58 -16.15 -24.83
N SER A 99 -10.37 -16.88 -25.94
CA SER A 99 -10.35 -18.35 -25.97
C SER A 99 -9.00 -18.98 -25.57
N ARG A 100 -7.90 -18.22 -25.63
CA ARG A 100 -6.53 -18.66 -25.30
C ARG A 100 -5.75 -17.48 -24.72
N PRO A 101 -5.97 -17.13 -23.43
CA PRO A 101 -5.10 -16.17 -22.77
C PRO A 101 -3.67 -16.70 -22.82
N SER A 102 -2.76 -16.00 -23.51
CA SER A 102 -1.32 -16.32 -23.50
C SER A 102 -0.79 -15.90 -22.12
N SER A 103 -1.03 -16.79 -21.16
CA SER A 103 -1.07 -16.50 -19.72
C SER A 103 0.28 -16.63 -19.02
N ARG A 104 1.36 -16.92 -19.75
CA ARG A 104 2.67 -17.21 -19.16
C ARG A 104 3.62 -16.01 -19.15
N ASP A 105 3.55 -15.16 -20.17
CA ASP A 105 4.58 -14.11 -20.34
C ASP A 105 4.49 -13.00 -19.31
N TRP A 106 3.30 -12.75 -18.74
CA TRP A 106 3.13 -11.68 -17.77
C TRP A 106 3.69 -12.03 -16.38
N ILE A 107 3.69 -13.31 -16.00
CA ILE A 107 4.14 -13.77 -14.66
C ILE A 107 5.65 -13.59 -14.49
N SER A 108 6.40 -13.69 -15.59
CA SER A 108 7.85 -13.49 -15.60
C SER A 108 8.27 -12.03 -15.78
N GLN A 109 7.32 -11.09 -15.90
CA GLN A 109 7.68 -9.68 -16.04
C GLN A 109 8.16 -9.10 -14.72
N GLN A 110 9.17 -8.24 -14.85
CA GLN A 110 9.66 -7.45 -13.74
C GLN A 110 8.94 -6.11 -13.67
N TYR A 111 8.70 -5.66 -12.44
CA TYR A 111 8.20 -4.35 -12.12
C TYR A 111 9.03 -3.75 -10.99
N LEU A 112 9.53 -2.52 -11.18
CA LEU A 112 10.51 -1.90 -10.28
C LEU A 112 11.70 -2.84 -9.96
N LYS A 113 12.20 -3.54 -11.00
CA LYS A 113 13.23 -4.59 -10.91
C LYS A 113 12.91 -5.79 -10.02
N GLY A 114 11.70 -5.89 -9.48
CA GLY A 114 11.21 -7.04 -8.73
C GLY A 114 10.32 -7.96 -9.56
N ASP A 115 10.18 -9.20 -9.12
CA ASP A 115 9.24 -10.16 -9.72
C ASP A 115 7.81 -10.00 -9.16
N ILE A 116 6.90 -10.90 -9.54
CA ILE A 116 5.51 -10.92 -9.05
C ILE A 116 5.40 -11.04 -7.52
N SER A 117 6.35 -11.72 -6.87
CA SER A 117 6.39 -11.87 -5.41
C SER A 117 6.75 -10.55 -4.75
N ASP A 118 7.73 -9.83 -5.31
CA ASP A 118 8.10 -8.49 -4.85
C ASP A 118 6.92 -7.51 -4.98
N PHE A 119 6.19 -7.56 -6.10
CA PHE A 119 4.99 -6.74 -6.27
C PHE A 119 3.90 -7.10 -5.26
N ARG A 120 3.68 -8.38 -4.99
CA ARG A 120 2.73 -8.83 -3.95
C ARG A 120 3.13 -8.32 -2.56
N GLU A 121 4.41 -8.41 -2.20
CA GLU A 121 4.92 -7.92 -0.91
C GLU A 121 4.75 -6.41 -0.76
N MET A 122 4.94 -5.65 -1.83
CA MET A 122 4.64 -4.22 -1.89
C MET A 122 3.15 -3.93 -1.60
N LEU A 123 2.23 -4.68 -2.23
CA LEU A 123 0.79 -4.56 -1.95
C LEU A 123 0.46 -4.92 -0.49
N ALA A 124 1.12 -5.93 0.07
CA ALA A 124 0.95 -6.30 1.46
C ALA A 124 1.41 -5.16 2.41
N GLY A 125 2.51 -4.46 2.08
CA GLY A 125 2.95 -3.27 2.82
C GLY A 125 1.90 -2.15 2.84
N TYR A 126 1.24 -1.90 1.69
CA TYR A 126 0.12 -0.96 1.62
C TYR A 126 -1.07 -1.40 2.47
N LYS A 127 -1.48 -2.66 2.32
CA LYS A 127 -2.58 -3.26 3.08
C LYS A 127 -2.35 -3.12 4.58
N SER A 128 -1.18 -3.51 5.07
CA SER A 128 -0.82 -3.47 6.49
C SER A 128 -0.75 -2.03 7.02
N THR A 129 -0.20 -1.09 6.25
CA THR A 129 -0.19 0.35 6.62
C THR A 129 -1.61 0.90 6.76
N ILE A 130 -2.52 0.56 5.84
CA ILE A 130 -3.94 0.95 5.90
C ILE A 130 -4.62 0.32 7.12
N ASN A 131 -4.36 -0.97 7.40
CA ASN A 131 -4.91 -1.67 8.55
C ASN A 131 -4.45 -1.07 9.89
N VAL A 132 -3.20 -0.65 10.01
CA VAL A 132 -2.70 0.06 11.20
C VAL A 132 -3.52 1.34 11.45
N VAL A 133 -3.79 2.12 10.40
CA VAL A 133 -4.59 3.35 10.52
C VAL A 133 -6.06 3.05 10.83
N LEU A 134 -6.64 2.02 10.20
CA LEU A 134 -8.00 1.56 10.49
C LEU A 134 -8.16 1.08 11.94
N ALA A 135 -7.23 0.27 12.43
CA ALA A 135 -7.23 -0.21 13.81
C ALA A 135 -7.17 0.96 14.79
N ASN A 136 -6.33 1.97 14.54
CA ASN A 136 -6.31 3.20 15.32
C ASN A 136 -7.66 3.94 15.34
N ALA A 137 -8.30 4.07 14.17
CA ALA A 137 -9.58 4.76 14.07
C ALA A 137 -10.67 4.02 14.85
N ASN A 138 -10.74 2.69 14.70
CA ASN A 138 -11.65 1.84 15.45
C ASN A 138 -11.41 1.94 16.97
N MET A 139 -10.15 1.94 17.41
CA MET A 139 -9.82 2.12 18.84
C MET A 139 -10.26 3.46 19.40
N ARG A 140 -10.14 4.55 18.62
CA ARG A 140 -10.62 5.87 19.05
C ARG A 140 -12.14 5.96 19.15
N ALA A 141 -12.86 5.18 18.33
CA ALA A 141 -14.31 5.09 18.39
C ALA A 141 -14.81 4.21 19.56
N MET A 142 -13.97 3.34 20.12
CA MET A 142 -14.32 2.49 21.25
C MET A 142 -14.33 3.28 22.56
N THR A 143 -15.35 3.03 23.39
CA THR A 143 -15.45 3.65 24.73
C THR A 143 -14.49 3.04 25.75
N SER A 144 -14.06 1.79 25.53
CA SER A 144 -13.11 1.09 26.37
C SER A 144 -12.25 0.16 25.51
N ILE A 145 -10.92 0.22 25.70
CA ILE A 145 -9.95 -0.61 24.97
C ILE A 145 -9.48 -1.70 25.92
N THR A 146 -9.69 -2.96 25.55
CA THR A 146 -9.20 -4.10 26.32
C THR A 146 -7.67 -4.23 26.22
N PRO A 147 -6.97 -4.72 27.25
CA PRO A 147 -5.53 -4.97 27.19
C PRO A 147 -5.10 -5.86 26.02
N ASP A 148 -5.88 -6.91 25.72
CA ASP A 148 -5.56 -7.84 24.63
C ASP A 148 -5.62 -7.13 23.26
N ALA A 149 -6.69 -6.37 22.99
CA ALA A 149 -6.80 -5.57 21.77
C ALA A 149 -5.67 -4.53 21.63
N LEU A 150 -5.21 -3.93 22.74
CA LEU A 150 -4.08 -3.00 22.74
C LEU A 150 -2.78 -3.70 22.36
N GLU A 151 -2.55 -4.91 22.87
CA GLU A 151 -1.36 -5.70 22.55
C GLU A 151 -1.37 -6.18 21.08
N GLU A 152 -2.52 -6.68 20.60
CA GLU A 152 -2.70 -7.03 19.19
C GLU A 152 -2.41 -5.86 18.24
N TYR A 153 -2.79 -4.64 18.63
CA TYR A 153 -2.50 -3.45 17.83
C TYR A 153 -1.02 -3.05 17.86
N LYS A 154 -0.34 -3.21 18.99
CA LYS A 154 1.12 -3.02 19.07
C LYS A 154 1.86 -4.03 18.19
N ASP A 155 1.44 -5.28 18.22
CA ASP A 155 1.98 -6.33 17.36
C ASP A 155 1.76 -5.99 15.88
N LEU A 156 0.56 -5.54 15.51
CA LEU A 156 0.26 -5.08 14.14
C LEU A 156 1.19 -3.92 13.71
N ILE A 157 1.41 -2.91 14.56
CA ILE A 157 2.33 -1.80 14.26
C ILE A 157 3.76 -2.33 14.08
N ARG A 158 4.23 -3.19 14.99
CA ARG A 158 5.59 -3.74 14.97
C ARG A 158 5.83 -4.55 13.70
N ASP A 159 4.93 -5.46 13.38
CA ASP A 159 5.06 -6.34 12.22
C ASP A 159 5.01 -5.53 10.91
N THR A 160 4.07 -4.57 10.81
CA THR A 160 4.02 -3.63 9.67
C THR A 160 5.30 -2.82 9.54
N THR A 161 5.88 -2.36 10.65
CA THR A 161 7.14 -1.60 10.64
C THR A 161 8.29 -2.45 10.10
N ASN A 162 8.42 -3.69 10.56
CA ASN A 162 9.46 -4.61 10.11
C ASN A 162 9.34 -4.91 8.60
N ASP A 163 8.14 -5.21 8.13
CA ASP A 163 7.88 -5.49 6.71
C ASP A 163 8.22 -4.29 5.82
N LEU A 164 7.82 -3.07 6.23
CA LEU A 164 8.14 -1.85 5.50
C LEU A 164 9.65 -1.53 5.51
N GLN A 165 10.36 -1.84 6.60
CA GLN A 165 11.82 -1.67 6.67
C GLN A 165 12.54 -2.64 5.72
N GLU A 166 12.09 -3.89 5.65
CA GLU A 166 12.63 -4.87 4.70
C GLU A 166 12.39 -4.41 3.25
N HIS A 167 11.17 -3.96 2.95
CA HIS A 167 10.82 -3.41 1.64
C HIS A 167 11.68 -2.18 1.29
N MET A 168 11.84 -1.24 2.22
CA MET A 168 12.71 -0.06 2.05
C MET A 168 14.13 -0.46 1.67
N LYS A 169 14.72 -1.42 2.40
CA LYS A 169 16.09 -1.89 2.13
C LYS A 169 16.21 -2.43 0.71
N ARG A 170 15.25 -3.25 0.26
CA ARG A 170 15.24 -3.81 -1.11
C ARG A 170 15.10 -2.73 -2.18
N LEU A 171 14.29 -1.70 -1.94
CA LEU A 171 14.19 -0.54 -2.84
C LEU A 171 15.52 0.22 -2.92
N GLU A 172 16.20 0.42 -1.80
CA GLU A 172 17.49 1.11 -1.75
C GLU A 172 18.58 0.35 -2.50
N GLU A 173 18.65 -0.97 -2.35
CA GLU A 173 19.54 -1.83 -3.13
C GLU A 173 19.28 -1.69 -4.64
N ARG A 174 18.01 -1.75 -5.07
CA ARG A 174 17.63 -1.60 -6.50
C ARG A 174 17.97 -0.23 -7.09
N VAL A 175 17.80 0.83 -6.30
CA VAL A 175 18.14 2.21 -6.65
C VAL A 175 19.66 2.38 -6.78
N GLN A 176 20.44 1.78 -5.88
CA GLN A 176 21.90 1.80 -5.95
C GLN A 176 22.41 1.04 -7.18
N ASP A 177 21.86 -0.14 -7.47
CA ASP A 177 22.22 -0.94 -8.65
C ASP A 177 21.95 -0.19 -9.97
N LEU A 178 20.85 0.56 -10.04
CA LEU A 178 20.53 1.43 -11.19
C LEU A 178 21.55 2.55 -11.37
N THR A 179 21.96 3.17 -10.28
CA THR A 179 22.93 4.27 -10.32
C THR A 179 24.32 3.77 -10.70
N ALA A 180 24.71 2.58 -10.21
CA ALA A 180 26.00 1.96 -10.46
C ALA A 180 26.14 1.37 -11.89
N SER A 181 25.03 0.92 -12.49
CA SER A 181 25.03 0.30 -13.82
C SER A 181 25.11 1.28 -14.99
N GLY A 182 25.12 2.59 -14.73
CA GLY A 182 25.71 3.62 -15.60
C GLY A 182 25.52 3.43 -17.11
N ALA A 183 24.29 3.43 -17.61
CA ALA A 183 24.04 3.82 -18.99
C ALA A 183 23.68 5.31 -18.99
N GLU A 184 24.38 6.09 -19.82
CA GLU A 184 24.27 7.54 -20.03
C GLU A 184 22.89 8.00 -20.56
N ARG A 185 21.80 7.53 -19.96
CA ARG A 185 20.44 7.92 -20.29
C ARG A 185 19.88 8.59 -19.05
N SER A 186 19.76 9.91 -19.14
CA SER A 186 19.02 10.80 -18.23
C SER A 186 18.40 10.09 -17.03
N VAL A 187 19.18 9.96 -15.94
CA VAL A 187 18.77 9.32 -14.67
C VAL A 187 17.49 9.95 -14.08
N GLY A 188 17.02 11.08 -14.61
CA GLY A 188 15.75 11.72 -14.27
C GLY A 188 14.59 11.50 -15.24
N GLU A 189 14.77 10.82 -16.38
CA GLU A 189 13.72 10.63 -17.42
C GLU A 189 13.27 9.18 -17.60
N ASP A 190 13.91 8.20 -16.95
CA ASP A 190 13.43 6.81 -16.95
C ASP A 190 12.15 6.70 -16.08
N PRO A 191 10.98 6.37 -16.65
CA PRO A 191 9.75 6.20 -15.88
C PRO A 191 9.88 5.16 -14.77
N ALA A 192 10.73 4.13 -14.94
CA ALA A 192 10.96 3.12 -13.91
C ALA A 192 11.72 3.70 -12.71
N TRP A 193 12.69 4.59 -12.94
CA TRP A 193 13.42 5.27 -11.87
C TRP A 193 12.51 6.17 -11.05
N LEU A 194 11.68 6.97 -11.72
CA LEU A 194 10.72 7.84 -11.03
C LEU A 194 9.73 7.02 -10.19
N ALA A 195 9.18 5.94 -10.74
CA ALA A 195 8.29 5.04 -10.02
C ALA A 195 8.96 4.41 -8.77
N MET A 196 10.25 4.05 -8.85
CA MET A 196 11.03 3.58 -7.69
C MET A 196 11.21 4.67 -6.62
N LEU A 197 11.44 5.93 -7.03
CA LEU A 197 11.57 7.03 -6.08
C LEU A 197 10.23 7.34 -5.39
N GLU A 198 9.13 7.34 -6.14
CA GLU A 198 7.79 7.52 -5.57
C GLU A 198 7.44 6.38 -4.60
N GLU A 199 7.80 5.14 -4.95
CA GLU A 199 7.63 3.95 -4.08
C GLU A 199 8.43 4.07 -2.78
N LYS A 200 9.69 4.53 -2.88
CA LYS A 200 10.52 4.82 -1.71
C LYS A 200 9.86 5.87 -0.82
N GLN A 201 9.40 6.98 -1.39
CA GLN A 201 8.77 8.06 -0.62
C GLN A 201 7.49 7.58 0.08
N SER A 202 6.68 6.77 -0.60
CA SER A 202 5.47 6.16 -0.06
C SER A 202 5.78 5.24 1.14
N THR A 203 6.78 4.38 0.99
CA THR A 203 7.23 3.48 2.05
C THR A 203 7.77 4.24 3.27
N GLN A 204 8.47 5.36 3.05
CA GLN A 204 8.90 6.25 4.14
C GLN A 204 7.73 6.85 4.91
N GLU A 205 6.66 7.27 4.21
CA GLU A 205 5.46 7.80 4.88
C GLU A 205 4.73 6.70 5.67
N GLY A 206 4.68 5.46 5.15
CA GLY A 206 4.19 4.30 5.90
C GLY A 206 4.95 4.06 7.21
N LEU A 207 6.28 4.10 7.17
CA LEU A 207 7.12 3.98 8.38
C LEU A 207 6.86 5.11 9.39
N LYS A 208 6.68 6.33 8.90
CA LYS A 208 6.36 7.49 9.73
C LYS A 208 4.99 7.35 10.40
N ILE A 209 3.98 6.82 9.70
CA ILE A 209 2.67 6.48 10.27
C ILE A 209 2.85 5.50 11.42
N CYS A 210 3.55 4.38 11.20
CA CYS A 210 3.76 3.37 12.22
C CYS A 210 4.47 3.94 13.46
N LEU A 211 5.52 4.74 13.26
CA LEU A 211 6.24 5.38 14.36
C LEU A 211 5.35 6.33 15.17
N GLN A 212 4.56 7.16 14.49
CA GLN A 212 3.65 8.11 15.15
C GLN A 212 2.58 7.39 15.97
N LEU A 213 2.03 6.30 15.43
CA LEU A 213 0.99 5.53 16.10
C LEU A 213 1.56 4.72 17.26
N SER A 214 2.76 4.16 17.15
CA SER A 214 3.46 3.51 18.27
C SER A 214 3.63 4.47 19.46
N ALA A 215 4.11 5.69 19.20
CA ALA A 215 4.30 6.70 20.24
C ALA A 215 2.98 7.15 20.89
N GLN A 216 1.89 7.21 20.12
CA GLN A 216 0.56 7.49 20.67
C GLN A 216 0.07 6.35 21.58
N THR A 217 0.28 5.10 21.18
CA THR A 217 -0.08 3.92 21.95
C THR A 217 0.68 3.86 23.28
N GLU A 218 1.99 4.11 23.28
CA GLU A 218 2.81 4.17 24.50
C GLU A 218 2.33 5.26 25.47
N LYS A 219 1.97 6.44 24.95
CA LYS A 219 1.45 7.54 25.75
C LYS A 219 0.08 7.23 26.36
N LEU A 220 -0.80 6.57 25.62
CA LEU A 220 -2.11 6.14 26.13
C LEU A 220 -1.95 5.14 27.27
N GLU A 221 -1.03 4.19 27.12
CA GLU A 221 -0.73 3.20 28.14
C GLU A 221 -0.14 3.82 29.41
N SER A 222 0.79 4.78 29.29
CA SER A 222 1.35 5.45 30.47
C SER A 222 0.30 6.24 31.26
N ILE A 223 -0.57 6.98 30.58
CA ILE A 223 -1.69 7.72 31.19
C ILE A 223 -2.64 6.75 31.91
N SER A 224 -2.96 5.62 31.29
CA SER A 224 -3.83 4.61 31.89
C SER A 224 -3.23 3.96 33.13
N ARG A 225 -1.90 3.80 33.20
CA ARG A 225 -1.20 3.28 34.38
C ARG A 225 -1.11 4.31 35.51
N GLU A 226 -1.04 5.59 35.19
CA GLU A 226 -0.99 6.70 36.16
C GLU A 226 -2.37 7.08 36.72
N ASN A 227 -3.46 6.84 35.96
CA ASN A 227 -4.84 7.10 36.39
C ASN A 227 -5.76 5.87 36.20
N PRO A 228 -5.84 4.96 37.20
CA PRO A 228 -6.66 3.74 37.12
C PRO A 228 -8.17 3.97 36.95
N GLN A 229 -8.65 5.20 37.10
CA GLN A 229 -10.08 5.57 36.96
C GLN A 229 -10.54 5.77 35.50
N VAL A 230 -9.64 5.70 34.52
CA VAL A 230 -9.96 5.90 33.08
C VAL A 230 -10.37 4.59 32.38
N LEU A 231 -10.27 3.45 33.06
CA LEU A 231 -10.60 2.10 32.53
C LEU A 231 -11.93 1.52 33.03
N GLN A 232 -12.84 2.35 33.59
CA GLN A 232 -14.19 1.93 33.99
C GLN A 232 -15.25 2.39 32.99
#